data_AF-A0A943BV54-F1
#
_entry.id   AF-A0A943BV54-F1
#
_cell.length_a   1.000
_cell.length_b   1.000
_cell.length_c   1.000
_cell.angle_alpha   90.00
_cell.angle_beta   90.00
_cell.angle_gamma   90.00
#
_symmetry.space_group_name_H-M   'P 1'
#
loop_
_entity.id
_entity.type
_entity.pdbx_description
1 polymer ?
#
loop_
_entity_poly.entity_id
_entity_poly.type
_entity_poly.pdbx_seq_one_letter_code
_entity_poly.pdbx_strand_id
1 'polypeptide(L)'
;MAIDGVLLLCSGAGIGAVNVCQSVMISDCIDYEEYTNGYRPDGIFFSGQSFITKFSAGIASIISAYVFAAVGYTDVNIDAMNKALANGASFAKDYGEYSWAMWFLITVPPAIGMVLAILPTLKYEITKEQHQKMLSELIERHKKEKNT
;
A
#
# COMPACT_ATOMS: atom_id res chain seq x y z
N MET A 1 -18.45 -1.96 19.52
CA MET A 1 -19.19 -1.28 18.44
C MET A 1 -18.76 0.16 18.23
N ALA A 2 -18.91 1.10 19.19
CA ALA A 2 -18.47 2.49 18.97
C ALA A 2 -16.94 2.65 18.84
N ILE A 3 -16.17 1.94 19.66
CA ILE A 3 -14.69 1.95 19.62
C ILE A 3 -14.20 1.36 18.30
N ASP A 4 -14.75 0.23 17.88
CA ASP A 4 -14.41 -0.42 16.60
C ASP A 4 -14.74 0.49 15.41
N GLY A 5 -15.86 1.20 15.45
CA GLY A 5 -16.24 2.17 14.43
C GLY A 5 -15.24 3.34 14.32
N VAL A 6 -14.79 3.88 15.45
CA VAL A 6 -13.78 4.95 15.47
C VAL A 6 -12.43 4.45 14.95
N LEU A 7 -12.01 3.24 15.35
CA LEU A 7 -10.78 2.61 14.86
C LEU A 7 -10.81 2.38 13.34
N LEU A 8 -11.93 1.90 12.80
CA LEU A 8 -12.10 1.70 11.37
C LEU A 8 -12.09 3.03 10.59
N LEU A 9 -12.70 4.08 11.12
CA LEU A 9 -12.67 5.41 10.50
C LEU A 9 -11.25 6.01 10.49
N CYS A 10 -10.52 5.93 11.61
CA CYS A 10 -9.14 6.38 11.68
C CYS A 10 -8.22 5.59 10.74
N SER A 11 -8.38 4.27 10.68
CA SER A 11 -7.59 3.40 9.79
C SER A 11 -7.90 3.68 8.31
N GLY A 12 -9.19 3.84 7.97
CA GLY A 12 -9.62 4.21 6.62
C GLY A 12 -9.10 5.58 6.18
N ALA A 13 -9.12 6.58 7.07
CA ALA A 13 -8.56 7.90 6.78
C ALA A 13 -7.04 7.84 6.54
N GLY A 14 -6.30 7.05 7.33
CA GLY A 14 -4.86 6.87 7.15
C GLY A 14 -4.50 6.21 5.82
N ILE A 15 -5.20 5.12 5.46
CA ILE A 15 -4.98 4.43 4.18
C ILE A 15 -5.33 5.35 3.01
N GLY A 16 -6.43 6.11 3.12
CA GLY A 16 -6.83 7.08 2.11
C GLY A 16 -5.76 8.16 1.87
N ALA A 17 -5.22 8.73 2.95
CA ALA A 17 -4.17 9.74 2.86
C ALA A 17 -2.90 9.22 2.19
N VAL A 18 -2.46 8.00 2.53
CA VAL A 18 -1.28 7.36 1.91
C VAL A 18 -1.49 7.12 0.42
N ASN A 19 -2.66 6.62 0.02
CA ASN A 19 -2.96 6.38 -1.40
C ASN A 19 -2.95 7.67 -2.22
N VAL A 20 -3.49 8.76 -1.67
CA VAL A 20 -3.46 10.07 -2.33
C VAL A 20 -2.02 10.57 -2.45
N CYS A 21 -1.24 10.54 -1.37
CA CYS A 21 0.17 10.96 -1.41
C CYS A 21 0.97 10.15 -2.42
N GLN A 22 0.77 8.83 -2.47
CA GLN A 22 1.44 7.96 -3.43
C GLN A 22 1.10 8.33 -4.88
N SER A 23 -0.17 8.63 -5.18
CA SER A 23 -0.57 9.06 -6.52
C SER A 23 0.07 10.39 -6.94
N VAL A 24 0.16 11.37 -6.02
CA VAL A 24 0.80 12.66 -6.27
C VAL A 24 2.31 12.48 -6.49
N MET A 25 3.00 11.70 -5.66
CA MET A 25 4.43 11.46 -5.82
C MET A 25 4.77 10.75 -7.14
N ILE A 26 3.92 9.81 -7.58
CA ILE A 26 4.08 9.18 -8.90
C ILE A 26 3.89 10.21 -10.02
N SER A 27 2.90 11.10 -9.91
CA SER A 27 2.71 12.19 -10.88
C SER A 27 3.91 13.13 -10.92
N ASP A 28 4.47 13.52 -9.77
CA ASP A 28 5.66 14.37 -9.70
C ASP A 28 6.88 13.73 -10.37
N CYS A 29 7.05 12.41 -10.23
CA CYS A 29 8.10 11.65 -10.93
C CYS A 29 7.89 11.64 -12.45
N ILE A 30 6.64 11.49 -12.91
CA ILE A 30 6.30 11.52 -14.34
C ILE A 30 6.60 12.91 -14.92
N ASP A 31 6.19 13.98 -14.23
CA ASP A 31 6.45 15.35 -14.66
C ASP A 31 7.96 15.67 -14.66
N TYR A 32 8.74 15.10 -13.72
CA TYR A 32 10.20 15.20 -13.72
C TYR A 32 10.86 14.50 -14.91
N GLU A 33 10.43 13.28 -15.25
CA GLU A 33 10.95 12.61 -16.45
C GLU A 33 10.57 13.35 -17.74
N GLU A 34 9.36 13.91 -17.82
CA GLU A 34 8.95 14.76 -18.95
C GLU A 34 9.86 16.00 -19.07
N TYR A 35 10.23 16.62 -17.95
CA TYR A 35 11.12 17.78 -17.93
C TYR A 35 12.53 17.45 -18.44
N THR A 36 13.11 16.32 -18.02
CA THR A 36 14.50 15.98 -18.36
C THR A 36 14.65 15.31 -19.72
N ASN A 37 13.72 14.44 -20.11
CA ASN A 37 13.81 13.63 -21.33
C ASN A 37 12.89 14.11 -22.46
N GLY A 38 11.97 15.05 -22.20
CA GLY A 38 11.07 15.61 -23.21
C GLY A 38 9.98 14.65 -23.72
N TYR A 39 9.84 13.47 -23.09
CA TYR A 39 8.80 12.49 -23.38
C TYR A 39 8.09 12.11 -22.09
N ARG A 40 6.76 11.94 -22.14
CA ARG A 40 5.91 11.62 -20.98
C ARG A 40 5.63 10.11 -20.92
N PRO A 41 6.22 9.35 -20.00
CA PRO A 41 6.13 7.89 -19.97
C PRO A 41 5.05 7.37 -19.00
N ASP A 42 3.81 7.91 -19.08
CA ASP A 42 2.70 7.53 -18.19
C ASP A 42 2.46 6.01 -18.14
N GLY A 43 2.58 5.33 -19.29
CA GLY A 43 2.33 3.89 -19.40
C GLY A 43 3.34 3.01 -18.68
N ILE A 44 4.61 3.42 -18.62
CA ILE A 44 5.68 2.64 -17.98
C ILE A 44 5.54 2.75 -16.45
N PHE A 45 5.28 3.95 -15.93
CA PHE A 45 5.03 4.15 -14.50
C PHE A 45 3.75 3.47 -14.03
N PHE A 46 2.65 3.55 -14.79
CA PHE A 46 1.39 2.90 -14.42
C PHE A 46 1.48 1.36 -14.44
N SER A 47 2.13 0.79 -15.47
CA SER A 47 2.36 -0.65 -15.54
C SER A 47 3.35 -1.14 -14.48
N GLY A 48 4.40 -0.38 -14.18
CA GLY A 48 5.34 -0.65 -13.10
C GLY A 48 4.67 -0.68 -11.73
N GLN A 49 3.83 0.31 -11.43
CA GLN A 49 3.05 0.36 -10.19
C GLN A 49 2.13 -0.87 -10.04
N SER A 50 1.44 -1.24 -11.11
CA SER A 50 0.57 -2.42 -11.13
C SER A 50 1.37 -3.72 -10.96
N PHE A 51 2.52 -3.82 -11.62
CA PHE A 51 3.43 -4.97 -11.51
C PHE A 51 3.94 -5.14 -10.08
N ILE A 52 4.46 -4.08 -9.47
CA ILE A 52 4.98 -4.10 -8.09
C ILE A 52 3.88 -4.51 -7.11
N THR A 53 2.66 -4.01 -7.30
CA THR A 53 1.51 -4.35 -6.45
C THR A 53 1.18 -5.84 -6.53
N LYS A 54 1.07 -6.39 -7.75
CA LYS A 54 0.76 -7.82 -7.95
C LYS A 54 1.90 -8.73 -7.49
N PHE A 55 3.14 -8.33 -7.76
CA PHE A 55 4.32 -9.06 -7.32
C PHE A 55 4.41 -9.12 -5.80
N SER A 56 4.21 -7.98 -5.13
CA SER A 56 4.17 -7.90 -3.66
C SER A 56 3.02 -8.73 -3.09
N ALA A 57 1.84 -8.70 -3.69
CA ALA A 57 0.70 -9.52 -3.28
C ALA A 57 0.98 -11.03 -3.45
N GLY A 58 1.70 -11.43 -4.50
CA GLY A 58 2.13 -12.81 -4.71
C GLY A 58 3.14 -13.29 -3.67
N ILE A 59 4.13 -12.46 -3.32
CA ILE A 59 5.08 -12.78 -2.25
C ILE A 59 4.35 -12.85 -0.90
N ALA A 60 3.46 -11.88 -0.64
CA ALA A 60 2.68 -11.84 0.59
C ALA A 60 1.81 -13.11 0.75
N SER A 61 1.17 -13.58 -0.33
CA SER A 61 0.34 -14.79 -0.26
C SER A 61 1.16 -16.04 0.01
N ILE A 62 2.37 -16.16 -0.52
CA ILE A 62 3.28 -17.29 -0.24
C ILE A 62 3.71 -17.29 1.24
N ILE A 63 4.13 -16.13 1.76
CA ILE A 63 4.52 -16.00 3.18
C ILE A 63 3.34 -16.32 4.10
N SER A 64 2.16 -15.79 3.77
CA SER A 64 0.92 -16.03 4.50
C SER A 64 0.57 -17.52 4.52
N ALA A 65 0.65 -18.19 3.37
CA ALA A 65 0.38 -19.62 3.25
C ALA A 65 1.33 -20.46 4.10
N TYR A 66 2.62 -20.10 4.15
CA TYR A 66 3.59 -20.80 4.99
C TYR A 66 3.30 -20.64 6.48
N VAL A 67 2.98 -19.42 6.93
CA VAL A 67 2.62 -19.15 8.33
C VAL A 67 1.33 -19.90 8.72
N PHE A 68 0.32 -19.92 7.86
CA PHE A 68 -0.91 -20.67 8.10
C PHE A 68 -0.71 -22.18 8.11
N ALA A 69 0.15 -22.70 7.24
CA ALA A 69 0.53 -24.11 7.25
C ALA A 69 1.26 -24.49 8.55
N ALA A 70 2.15 -23.63 9.07
CA ALA A 70 2.87 -23.87 10.31
C ALA A 70 1.97 -23.90 11.55
N VAL A 71 0.85 -23.16 11.53
CA VAL A 71 -0.12 -23.08 12.63
C VAL A 71 -1.24 -24.13 12.47
N GLY A 72 -1.19 -24.96 11.43
CA GLY A 72 -2.17 -26.03 11.21
C GLY A 72 -3.55 -25.50 10.78
N TYR A 73 -3.60 -24.32 10.15
CA TYR A 73 -4.83 -23.73 9.61
C TYR A 73 -5.25 -24.48 8.34
N THR A 74 -5.80 -25.68 8.55
CA THR A 74 -6.26 -26.62 7.52
C THR A 74 -7.77 -26.51 7.33
N ASP A 75 -8.27 -26.86 6.14
CA ASP A 75 -9.70 -26.76 5.80
C ASP A 75 -10.61 -27.47 6.83
N VAL A 76 -10.15 -28.58 7.40
CA VAL A 76 -10.86 -29.34 8.44
C VAL A 76 -10.98 -28.56 9.74
N ASN A 77 -9.89 -27.91 10.17
CA ASN A 77 -9.87 -27.11 11.39
C ASN A 77 -10.64 -25.79 11.21
N ILE A 78 -10.64 -25.23 10.00
CA ILE A 78 -11.41 -24.03 9.66
C ILE A 78 -12.91 -24.31 9.70
N ASP A 79 -13.37 -25.45 9.17
CA ASP A 79 -14.79 -25.82 9.22
C ASP A 79 -15.26 -26.08 10.66
N ALA A 80 -14.46 -26.78 11.46
CA ALA A 80 -14.74 -27.00 12.88
C ALA A 80 -14.77 -25.69 13.68
N MET A 81 -13.84 -24.79 13.39
CA MET A 81 -13.75 -23.47 14.00
C MET A 81 -14.91 -22.57 13.59
N ASN A 82 -15.29 -22.53 12.32
CA ASN A 82 -16.43 -21.74 11.83
C ASN A 82 -17.75 -22.22 12.46
N LYS A 83 -17.92 -23.54 12.62
CA LYS A 83 -19.06 -24.12 13.36
C LYS A 83 -19.03 -23.73 14.84
N ALA A 84 -17.86 -23.72 15.47
CA ALA A 84 -17.71 -23.28 16.85
C ALA A 84 -18.02 -21.78 17.01
N LEU A 85 -17.53 -20.93 16.10
CA LEU A 85 -17.85 -19.49 16.08
C LEU A 85 -19.35 -19.24 15.88
N ALA A 86 -20.00 -19.97 14.97
CA ALA A 86 -21.43 -19.88 14.74
C ALA A 86 -22.26 -20.26 15.99
N ASN A 87 -21.72 -21.15 16.83
CA ASN A 87 -22.31 -21.56 18.11
C ASN A 87 -21.92 -20.63 19.28
N GLY A 88 -21.24 -19.51 19.03
CA GLY A 88 -20.91 -18.49 20.03
C GLY A 88 -19.52 -18.59 20.65
N ALA A 89 -18.63 -19.46 20.14
CA ALA A 89 -17.23 -19.49 20.55
C ALA A 89 -16.50 -18.22 20.09
N SER A 90 -15.49 -17.78 20.85
CA SER A 90 -14.74 -16.56 20.53
C SER A 90 -13.42 -16.93 19.88
N PHE A 91 -13.25 -16.55 18.61
CA PHE A 91 -12.03 -16.77 17.82
C PHE A 91 -10.75 -16.37 18.59
N ALA A 92 -10.80 -15.24 19.30
CA ALA A 92 -9.67 -14.70 20.04
C ALA A 92 -9.29 -15.49 21.31
N LYS A 93 -10.22 -16.25 21.91
CA LYS A 93 -10.01 -16.97 23.17
C LYS A 93 -9.81 -18.48 22.97
N ASP A 94 -10.64 -19.09 22.13
CA ASP A 94 -10.64 -20.55 21.92
C ASP A 94 -9.64 -20.98 20.83
N TYR A 95 -9.25 -20.05 19.94
CA TYR A 95 -8.37 -20.27 18.80
C TYR A 95 -7.19 -19.29 18.83
N GLY A 96 -6.54 -19.19 19.99
CA GLY A 96 -5.48 -18.22 20.26
C GLY A 96 -4.28 -18.31 19.31
N GLU A 97 -3.86 -19.52 18.92
CA GLU A 97 -2.74 -19.73 17.99
C GLU A 97 -3.05 -19.18 16.59
N TYR A 98 -4.29 -19.38 16.11
CA TYR A 98 -4.76 -18.87 14.82
C TYR A 98 -4.96 -17.35 14.84
N SER A 99 -5.54 -16.82 15.92
CA SER A 99 -5.70 -15.38 16.13
C SER A 99 -4.36 -14.66 16.17
N TRP A 100 -3.37 -15.26 16.84
CA TRP A 100 -2.03 -14.70 16.92
C TRP A 100 -1.31 -14.73 15.58
N ALA A 101 -1.42 -15.81 14.83
CA ALA A 101 -0.86 -15.92 13.48
C ALA A 101 -1.45 -14.87 12.52
N MET A 102 -2.77 -14.67 12.56
CA MET A 102 -3.44 -13.64 11.75
C MET A 102 -3.04 -12.22 12.17
N TRP A 103 -3.00 -11.94 13.47
CA TRP A 103 -2.58 -10.63 13.98
C TRP A 103 -1.13 -10.33 13.59
N PHE A 104 -0.23 -11.31 13.73
CA PHE A 104 1.18 -11.17 13.40
C PHE A 104 1.35 -10.85 11.92
N LEU A 105 0.66 -11.58 11.05
CA LEU A 105 0.74 -11.43 9.60
C LEU A 105 0.15 -10.11 9.09
N ILE A 106 -0.91 -9.59 9.73
CA ILE A 106 -1.51 -8.30 9.40
C ILE A 106 -0.75 -7.11 10.00
N THR A 107 -0.07 -7.29 11.13
CA THR A 107 0.55 -6.16 11.85
C THR A 107 2.03 -6.02 11.53
N VAL A 108 2.79 -7.11 11.61
CA VAL A 108 4.27 -7.05 11.58
C VAL A 108 4.81 -6.76 10.17
N PRO A 109 4.42 -7.49 9.11
CA PRO A 109 4.91 -7.20 7.77
C PRO A 109 4.53 -5.78 7.28
N PRO A 110 3.28 -5.29 7.44
CA PRO A 110 2.95 -3.92 7.06
C PRO A 110 3.67 -2.87 7.90
N ALA A 111 3.87 -3.09 9.21
CA ALA A 111 4.61 -2.16 10.05
C ALA A 111 6.08 -2.02 9.61
N ILE A 112 6.75 -3.14 9.31
CA ILE A 112 8.12 -3.12 8.78
C ILE A 112 8.15 -2.41 7.42
N GLY A 113 7.17 -2.69 6.55
CA GLY A 113 7.04 -2.00 5.25
C GLY A 113 6.89 -0.49 5.40
N MET A 114 6.07 -0.03 6.35
CA MET A 114 5.90 1.39 6.64
C MET A 114 7.18 2.04 7.17
N VAL A 115 7.91 1.38 8.08
CA VAL A 115 9.19 1.89 8.59
C VAL A 115 10.23 1.98 7.48
N LEU A 116 10.30 0.98 6.60
CA LEU A 116 11.20 1.00 5.44
C LEU A 116 10.82 2.08 4.44
N ALA A 117 9.53 2.41 4.28
CA ALA A 117 9.06 3.48 3.40
C ALA A 117 9.44 4.89 3.91
N ILE A 118 9.80 5.05 5.19
CA ILE A 118 10.30 6.33 5.73
C ILE A 118 11.69 6.65 5.15
N LEU A 119 12.54 5.66 4.92
CA LEU A 119 13.89 5.88 4.39
C LEU A 119 13.93 6.55 3.00
N PRO A 120 13.20 6.08 1.97
CA PRO A 120 13.19 6.72 0.66
C PRO A 120 12.43 8.05 0.67
N THR A 121 11.43 8.23 1.54
CA THR A 121 10.72 9.51 1.68
C THR A 121 11.58 10.59 2.32
N LEU A 122 12.49 10.25 3.24
CA LEU A 122 13.49 11.18 3.77
C LEU A 122 14.53 11.59 2.73
N LYS A 123 14.82 10.71 1.75
CA LYS A 123 15.74 11.00 0.64
C LYS A 123 15.03 11.61 -0.57
N TYR A 124 13.73 11.92 -0.46
CA TYR A 124 12.93 12.53 -1.51
C TYR A 124 13.23 14.03 -1.58
N GLU A 125 14.37 14.35 -2.18
CA GLU A 125 14.89 15.70 -2.25
C GLU A 125 14.45 16.41 -3.56
N ILE A 126 13.16 16.28 -3.90
CA ILE A 126 12.54 17.26 -4.80
C ILE A 126 12.10 18.42 -3.91
N THR A 127 12.97 19.42 -3.78
CA THR A 127 12.66 20.62 -3.00
C THR A 127 11.46 21.33 -3.62
N LYS A 128 10.50 21.80 -2.81
CA LYS A 128 9.26 22.49 -3.29
C LYS A 128 9.55 23.58 -4.32
N GLU A 129 10.67 24.28 -4.18
CA GLU A 129 11.13 25.34 -5.10
C GLU A 129 11.55 24.80 -6.48
N GLN A 130 12.17 23.63 -6.55
CA GLN A 130 12.56 23.00 -7.81
C GLN A 130 11.33 22.45 -8.55
N HIS A 131 10.38 21.86 -7.80
CA HIS A 131 9.12 21.39 -8.37
C HIS A 131 8.28 22.54 -8.96
N GLN A 132 8.18 23.68 -8.26
CA GLN A 132 7.47 24.86 -8.76
C GLN A 132 8.12 25.47 -10.01
N LYS A 133 9.46 25.55 -10.06
CA LYS A 133 10.18 26.01 -11.26
C LYS A 133 9.94 25.10 -12.45
N MET A 134 10.03 23.79 -12.25
CA MET A 134 9.79 22.78 -13.28
C MET A 134 8.37 22.87 -13.85
N LEU A 135 7.35 22.94 -12.98
CA LEU A 135 5.95 23.11 -13.39
C LEU A 135 5.74 24.39 -14.20
N SER A 136 6.31 25.51 -13.74
CA SER A 136 6.18 26.79 -14.46
C SER A 136 6.78 26.73 -15.86
N GLU A 137 7.90 26.02 -16.03
CA GLU A 137 8.57 25.87 -17.31
C GLU A 137 7.83 24.89 -18.25
N LEU A 138 7.29 23.78 -17.72
CA LEU A 138 6.43 22.87 -18.49
C LEU A 138 5.16 23.57 -18.99
N ILE A 139 4.49 24.37 -18.15
CA ILE A 139 3.29 25.13 -18.54
C ILE A 139 3.60 26.12 -19.68
N GLU A 140 4.76 26.77 -19.64
CA GLU A 140 5.19 27.64 -20.74
C GLU A 140 5.48 26.87 -22.03
N ARG A 141 6.11 25.70 -21.95
CA ARG A 141 6.39 24.83 -23.11
C ARG A 141 5.10 24.33 -23.76
N HIS A 142 4.16 23.80 -22.98
CA HIS A 142 2.86 23.36 -23.50
C HIS A 142 2.04 24.53 -24.07
N LYS A 143 2.13 25.75 -23.51
CA LYS A 143 1.49 26.94 -24.09
C LYS A 143 2.09 27.37 -25.42
N LYS A 144 3.39 27.18 -25.63
CA LYS A 144 4.06 27.49 -26.90
C LYS A 144 3.70 26.47 -27.99
N GLU A 145 3.67 25.19 -27.65
CA GLU A 145 3.22 24.13 -28.57
C GLU A 145 1.74 24.28 -28.98
N LYS A 146 0.87 24.72 -28.06
CA LYS A 146 -0.57 24.92 -28.37
C LYS A 146 -0.88 26.18 -29.19
N ASN A 147 0.06 27.12 -29.28
CA ASN A 147 -0.08 28.39 -30.02
C ASN A 147 0.66 28.38 -31.37
N THR A 148 1.25 27.24 -31.76
CA THR A 148 1.87 27.02 -33.08
C THR A 148 1.00 26.06 -33.89
#